data_AF-A0A1H0QJU0-F1
#
_entry.id   AF-A0A1H0QJU0-F1
#
_cell.length_a   1.000
_cell.length_b   1.000
_cell.length_c   1.000
_cell.angle_alpha   90.00
_cell.angle_beta   90.00
_cell.angle_gamma   90.00
#
_symmetry.space_group_name_H-M   'P 1'
#
loop_
_entity.id
_entity.type
_entity.pdbx_description
1 polymer ?
#
loop_
_entity_poly.entity_id
_entity_poly.type
_entity_poly.pdbx_seq_one_letter_code
_entity_poly.pdbx_strand_id
1 'polypeptide(L)'
;MSAFRMSEIRRIIGKVLETLADLRPMHPATRAERRRQREMERSLQRAYRAICGISLEEAQAMFSRPLDDGAFQSLGAYPLFLDLRDRSMEAVSTGVHLLPEKVPALREVVTQGYELIGKNTYAGRTDAGNRLIFHTYEEFNGICAEISTNDVEVCRRVIAMDLRPPEPWVAFPELAETAFGFLQGNIEYWWYVYWEPYWESLDKGKQDAFLAGATDAWQACFWRHLGEGREIFEEMARSRSQEADRR
;
A
#
# COMPACT_ATOMS: atom_id res chain seq x y z
N MET A 1 16.77 -12.33 14.28
CA MET A 1 16.47 -12.59 12.84
C MET A 1 17.18 -11.51 12.03
N SER A 2 18.07 -11.91 11.13
CA SER A 2 19.15 -11.04 10.59
C SER A 2 18.65 -9.90 9.68
N ALA A 3 19.20 -8.70 9.89
CA ALA A 3 19.03 -7.48 9.08
C ALA A 3 19.30 -7.69 7.57
N PHE A 4 19.98 -8.78 7.21
CA PHE A 4 20.22 -9.19 5.83
C PHE A 4 18.94 -9.63 5.09
N ARG A 5 17.92 -10.13 5.81
CA ARG A 5 16.66 -10.60 5.19
C ARG A 5 15.70 -9.46 4.84
N MET A 6 15.78 -8.33 5.54
CA MET A 6 14.97 -7.13 5.27
C MET A 6 15.54 -6.29 4.11
N SER A 7 16.87 -6.19 3.99
CA SER A 7 17.49 -5.48 2.85
C SER A 7 17.19 -6.16 1.51
N GLU A 8 17.05 -7.49 1.51
CA GLU A 8 16.72 -8.26 0.31
C GLU A 8 15.26 -8.08 -0.12
N ILE A 9 14.33 -7.97 0.84
CA ILE A 9 12.91 -7.68 0.60
C ILE A 9 12.73 -6.24 0.09
N ARG A 10 13.40 -5.26 0.70
CA ARG A 10 13.38 -3.85 0.25
C ARG A 10 13.91 -3.68 -1.18
N ARG A 11 14.95 -4.43 -1.55
CA ARG A 11 15.51 -4.43 -2.92
C ARG A 11 14.55 -5.06 -3.96
N ILE A 12 13.73 -6.02 -3.54
CA ILE A 12 12.75 -6.67 -4.40
C ILE A 12 11.57 -5.73 -4.67
N ILE A 13 11.09 -5.02 -3.63
CA ILE A 13 9.99 -4.07 -3.74
C ILE A 13 10.38 -2.87 -4.63
N GLY A 14 11.57 -2.29 -4.45
CA GLY A 14 12.05 -1.18 -5.31
C GLY A 14 12.09 -1.51 -6.81
N LYS A 15 12.44 -2.75 -7.17
CA LYS A 15 12.47 -3.20 -8.58
C LYS A 15 11.09 -3.45 -9.19
N VAL A 16 10.12 -3.85 -8.37
CA VAL A 16 8.73 -4.03 -8.81
C VAL A 16 8.12 -2.69 -9.23
N LEU A 17 8.56 -1.60 -8.63
CA LEU A 17 7.96 -0.28 -8.77
C LEU A 17 8.57 0.54 -9.92
N GLU A 18 9.89 0.45 -10.14
CA GLU A 18 10.52 0.95 -11.38
C GLU A 18 9.88 0.33 -12.64
N THR A 19 9.40 -0.91 -12.54
CA THR A 19 8.76 -1.62 -13.66
C THR A 19 7.33 -1.13 -13.93
N LEU A 20 6.62 -0.67 -12.90
CA LEU A 20 5.23 -0.18 -13.03
C LEU A 20 5.17 1.20 -13.70
N ALA A 21 6.23 2.00 -13.61
CA ALA A 21 6.34 3.30 -14.28
C ALA A 21 6.47 3.21 -15.82
N ASP A 22 6.91 2.07 -16.36
CA ASP A 22 7.18 1.87 -17.80
C ASP A 22 5.96 1.38 -18.62
N LEU A 23 4.83 1.08 -17.98
CA LEU A 23 3.71 0.40 -18.64
C LEU A 23 2.60 1.36 -19.12
N ARG A 24 2.90 2.12 -20.20
CA ARG A 24 1.90 2.45 -21.24
C ARG A 24 2.06 1.48 -22.43
N PRO A 25 0.99 1.21 -23.21
CA PRO A 25 0.85 -0.06 -23.93
C PRO A 25 1.79 -0.16 -25.14
N MET A 26 2.67 -1.15 -25.15
CA MET A 26 3.57 -1.40 -26.28
C MET A 26 3.79 -2.90 -26.53
N HIS A 27 3.15 -3.42 -27.59
CA HIS A 27 3.57 -4.59 -28.39
C HIS A 27 3.79 -5.95 -27.64
N PRO A 28 3.91 -7.11 -28.33
CA PRO A 28 3.95 -8.40 -27.66
C PRO A 28 5.19 -8.51 -26.75
N ALA A 29 4.96 -8.90 -25.48
CA ALA A 29 5.92 -8.82 -24.38
C ALA A 29 7.34 -9.26 -24.76
N THR A 30 8.28 -8.32 -24.66
CA THR A 30 9.71 -8.53 -24.90
C THR A 30 10.27 -9.60 -23.94
N ARG A 31 11.41 -10.21 -24.29
CA ARG A 31 12.08 -11.21 -23.44
C ARG A 31 12.42 -10.67 -22.04
N ALA A 32 12.69 -9.36 -21.93
CA ALA A 32 12.92 -8.67 -20.67
C ALA A 32 11.63 -8.62 -19.83
N GLU A 33 10.50 -8.28 -20.44
CA GLU A 33 9.20 -8.22 -19.77
C GLU A 33 8.77 -9.59 -19.22
N ARG A 34 8.90 -10.63 -20.03
CA ARG A 34 8.62 -12.01 -19.59
C ARG A 34 9.52 -12.45 -18.43
N ARG A 35 10.77 -11.94 -18.37
CA ARG A 35 11.68 -12.23 -17.26
C ARG A 35 11.26 -11.50 -15.99
N ARG A 36 10.89 -10.21 -16.09
CA ARG A 36 10.38 -9.43 -14.96
C ARG A 36 9.11 -10.05 -14.38
N GLN A 37 8.16 -10.42 -15.24
CA GLN A 37 6.92 -11.07 -14.82
C GLN A 37 7.19 -12.36 -14.03
N ARG A 38 8.12 -13.20 -14.50
CA ARG A 38 8.52 -14.43 -13.77
C ARG A 38 9.22 -14.13 -12.45
N GLU A 39 10.07 -13.10 -12.39
CA GLU A 39 10.75 -12.70 -11.16
C GLU A 39 9.76 -12.14 -10.13
N MET A 40 8.75 -11.40 -10.58
CA MET A 40 7.64 -10.89 -9.77
C MET A 40 6.78 -12.03 -9.23
N GLU A 41 6.34 -12.95 -10.08
CA GLU A 41 5.53 -14.11 -9.70
C GLU A 41 6.27 -14.99 -8.67
N ARG A 42 7.57 -15.24 -8.86
CA ARG A 42 8.41 -15.94 -7.88
C ARG A 42 8.54 -15.19 -6.56
N SER A 43 8.55 -13.86 -6.60
CA SER A 43 8.63 -13.04 -5.39
C SER A 43 7.30 -13.06 -4.63
N LEU A 44 6.18 -13.00 -5.34
CA LEU A 44 4.84 -13.15 -4.78
C LEU A 44 4.65 -14.53 -4.14
N GLN A 45 5.02 -15.61 -4.86
CA GLN A 45 4.99 -16.97 -4.32
C GLN A 45 5.83 -17.11 -3.04
N ARG A 46 7.04 -16.52 -3.01
CA ARG A 46 7.88 -16.52 -1.80
C ARG A 46 7.24 -15.72 -0.66
N ALA A 47 6.60 -14.59 -0.97
CA ALA A 47 5.91 -13.76 0.02
C ALA A 47 4.74 -14.52 0.67
N TYR A 48 3.85 -15.14 -0.12
CA TYR A 48 2.73 -15.93 0.42
C TYR A 48 3.19 -17.10 1.29
N ARG A 49 4.23 -17.84 0.87
CA ARG A 49 4.81 -18.90 1.71
C ARG A 49 5.38 -18.35 3.01
N ALA A 50 6.08 -17.23 2.95
CA ALA A 50 6.70 -16.63 4.12
C ALA A 50 5.66 -16.04 5.11
N ILE A 51 4.64 -15.37 4.59
CA ILE A 51 3.64 -14.63 5.38
C ILE A 51 2.53 -15.55 5.85
N CYS A 52 1.97 -16.35 4.94
CA CYS A 52 0.76 -17.14 5.16
C CYS A 52 1.02 -18.63 5.35
N GLY A 53 2.24 -19.11 5.06
CA GLY A 53 2.56 -20.54 5.12
C GLY A 53 1.92 -21.38 4.01
N ILE A 54 1.30 -20.73 3.02
CA ILE A 54 0.59 -21.36 1.89
C ILE A 54 1.20 -20.90 0.56
N SER A 55 0.94 -21.64 -0.51
CA SER A 55 1.30 -21.26 -1.87
C SER A 55 0.40 -20.12 -2.39
N LEU A 56 0.81 -19.50 -3.49
CA LEU A 56 -0.02 -18.49 -4.16
C LEU A 56 -1.31 -19.12 -4.69
N GLU A 57 -1.22 -20.33 -5.22
CA GLU A 57 -2.35 -21.09 -5.76
C GLU A 57 -3.34 -21.48 -4.66
N GLU A 58 -2.86 -21.84 -3.47
CA GLU A 58 -3.70 -22.07 -2.29
C GLU A 58 -4.40 -20.78 -1.83
N ALA A 59 -3.70 -19.63 -1.86
CA ALA A 59 -4.31 -18.33 -1.57
C ALA A 59 -5.37 -17.94 -2.59
N GLN A 60 -5.13 -18.20 -3.89
CA GLN A 60 -6.12 -17.99 -4.95
C GLN A 60 -7.36 -18.88 -4.77
N ALA A 61 -7.16 -20.17 -4.47
CA ALA A 61 -8.25 -21.09 -4.19
C ALA A 61 -9.06 -20.68 -2.95
N MET A 62 -8.39 -20.14 -1.94
CA MET A 62 -9.02 -19.60 -0.73
C MET A 62 -9.97 -18.44 -1.07
N PHE A 63 -9.55 -17.51 -1.93
CA PHE A 63 -10.37 -16.38 -2.40
C PHE A 63 -11.09 -16.68 -3.72
N SER A 64 -11.85 -17.77 -3.77
CA SER A 64 -12.59 -18.19 -4.97
C SER A 64 -14.05 -17.73 -5.00
N ARG A 65 -14.61 -17.28 -3.86
CA ARG A 65 -15.98 -16.77 -3.79
C ARG A 65 -16.03 -15.33 -4.31
N PRO A 66 -16.94 -15.01 -5.25
CA PRO A 66 -17.07 -13.67 -5.80
C PRO A 66 -17.23 -12.57 -4.74
N LEU A 67 -16.54 -11.45 -4.97
CA LEU A 67 -16.72 -10.23 -4.22
C LEU A 67 -18.06 -9.57 -4.61
N ASP A 68 -18.75 -8.98 -3.64
CA ASP A 68 -19.93 -8.15 -3.92
C ASP A 68 -19.49 -6.80 -4.52
N ASP A 69 -19.60 -6.67 -5.85
CA ASP A 69 -19.20 -5.47 -6.60
C ASP A 69 -19.94 -4.21 -6.16
N GLY A 70 -21.25 -4.29 -5.91
CA GLY A 70 -22.04 -3.13 -5.51
C GLY A 70 -21.64 -2.64 -4.13
N ALA A 71 -21.41 -3.58 -3.21
CA ALA A 71 -20.91 -3.27 -1.89
C ALA A 71 -19.47 -2.72 -1.93
N PHE A 72 -18.59 -3.29 -2.75
CA PHE A 72 -17.21 -2.82 -2.89
C PHE A 72 -17.13 -1.40 -3.48
N GLN A 73 -17.88 -1.11 -4.54
CA GLN A 73 -17.94 0.22 -5.16
C GLN A 73 -18.50 1.31 -4.21
N SER A 74 -19.24 0.90 -3.18
CA SER A 74 -19.80 1.81 -2.15
C SER A 74 -18.83 2.14 -1.01
N LEU A 75 -17.63 1.55 -0.99
CA LEU A 75 -16.66 1.80 0.08
C LEU A 75 -16.17 3.26 0.08
N GLY A 76 -15.84 3.74 1.28
CA GLY A 76 -15.25 5.07 1.48
C GLY A 76 -13.83 5.18 0.91
N ALA A 77 -13.30 6.41 0.93
CA ALA A 77 -12.04 6.73 0.26
C ALA A 77 -10.77 6.23 0.97
N TYR A 78 -10.81 6.05 2.30
CA TYR A 78 -9.61 5.65 3.06
C TYR A 78 -9.92 4.66 4.21
N PRO A 79 -9.07 3.63 4.41
CA PRO A 79 -7.93 3.28 3.57
C PRO A 79 -8.39 2.74 2.21
N LEU A 80 -7.56 2.95 1.18
CA LEU A 80 -7.88 2.49 -0.18
C LEU A 80 -7.77 0.97 -0.24
N PHE A 81 -8.85 0.32 -0.67
CA PHE A 81 -8.87 -1.12 -0.94
C PHE A 81 -8.65 -1.38 -2.43
N LEU A 82 -7.56 -2.08 -2.75
CA LEU A 82 -7.20 -2.49 -4.10
C LEU A 82 -7.86 -3.82 -4.45
N ASP A 83 -8.45 -3.88 -5.64
CA ASP A 83 -8.99 -5.10 -6.22
C ASP A 83 -7.87 -6.10 -6.56
N LEU A 84 -8.02 -7.37 -6.20
CA LEU A 84 -7.05 -8.45 -6.47
C LEU A 84 -7.52 -9.43 -7.57
N ARG A 85 -8.61 -9.15 -8.28
CA ARG A 85 -9.12 -10.05 -9.34
C ARG A 85 -8.16 -10.17 -10.51
N ASP A 86 -7.34 -9.15 -10.76
CA ASP A 86 -6.22 -9.20 -11.72
C ASP A 86 -5.15 -10.25 -11.35
N ARG A 87 -5.17 -10.74 -10.11
CA ARG A 87 -4.29 -11.78 -9.55
C ARG A 87 -5.02 -13.09 -9.29
N SER A 88 -6.20 -13.28 -9.89
CA SER A 88 -7.04 -14.46 -9.74
C SER A 88 -7.52 -14.69 -8.30
N MET A 89 -7.78 -13.61 -7.56
CA MET A 89 -8.37 -13.65 -6.22
C MET A 89 -9.64 -12.79 -6.22
N GLU A 90 -10.77 -13.37 -5.87
CA GLU A 90 -12.03 -12.65 -5.62
C GLU A 90 -11.97 -11.94 -4.26
N ALA A 91 -11.04 -11.00 -4.13
CA ALA A 91 -10.72 -10.33 -2.87
C ALA A 91 -10.22 -8.92 -3.12
N VAL A 92 -10.15 -8.16 -2.04
CA VAL A 92 -9.54 -6.83 -1.99
C VAL A 92 -8.41 -6.83 -0.99
N SER A 93 -7.48 -5.89 -1.13
CA SER A 93 -6.37 -5.70 -0.19
C SER A 93 -6.14 -4.25 0.16
N THR A 94 -5.76 -3.99 1.40
CA THR A 94 -5.27 -2.68 1.82
C THR A 94 -4.09 -2.83 2.77
N GLY A 95 -3.20 -1.85 2.74
CA GLY A 95 -2.10 -1.70 3.68
C GLY A 95 -2.25 -0.39 4.45
N VAL A 96 -2.06 -0.43 5.76
CA VAL A 96 -2.03 0.76 6.62
C VAL A 96 -0.76 0.80 7.45
N HIS A 97 -0.16 1.97 7.59
CA HIS A 97 0.95 2.20 8.51
C HIS A 97 0.41 2.79 9.81
N LEU A 98 0.79 2.23 10.95
CA LEU A 98 0.24 2.61 12.24
C LEU A 98 1.32 2.67 13.31
N LEU A 99 1.07 3.48 14.34
CA LEU A 99 1.83 3.38 15.57
C LEU A 99 1.51 2.05 16.29
N PRO A 100 2.49 1.43 16.98
CA PRO A 100 2.33 0.11 17.59
C PRO A 100 1.10 -0.05 18.49
N GLU A 101 0.71 1.00 19.22
CA GLU A 101 -0.43 1.02 20.12
C GLU A 101 -1.80 0.90 19.43
N LYS A 102 -1.88 1.19 18.12
CA LYS A 102 -3.14 1.09 17.35
C LYS A 102 -3.36 -0.30 16.77
N VAL A 103 -2.30 -1.11 16.65
CA VAL A 103 -2.35 -2.43 16.00
C VAL A 103 -3.26 -3.44 16.72
N PRO A 104 -3.30 -3.52 18.07
CA PRO A 104 -4.20 -4.44 18.75
C PRO A 104 -5.68 -4.17 18.42
N ALA A 105 -6.09 -2.89 18.41
CA ALA A 105 -7.46 -2.50 18.07
C ALA A 105 -7.79 -2.83 16.61
N LEU A 106 -6.87 -2.58 15.67
CA LEU A 106 -7.06 -2.97 14.27
C LEU A 106 -7.25 -4.49 14.13
N ARG A 107 -6.39 -5.27 14.78
CA ARG A 107 -6.47 -6.74 14.74
C ARG A 107 -7.82 -7.22 15.25
N GLU A 108 -8.30 -6.68 16.37
CA GLU A 108 -9.59 -7.03 16.94
C GLU A 108 -10.74 -6.76 15.96
N VAL A 109 -10.78 -5.55 15.39
CA VAL A 109 -11.82 -5.13 14.44
C VAL A 109 -11.82 -5.98 13.16
N VAL A 110 -10.63 -6.24 12.61
CA VAL A 110 -10.45 -7.00 11.36
C VAL A 110 -10.83 -8.47 11.55
N THR A 111 -10.42 -9.06 12.67
CA THR A 111 -10.62 -10.50 12.96
C THR A 111 -11.95 -10.80 13.66
N GLN A 112 -12.76 -9.78 13.96
CA GLN A 112 -14.08 -9.97 14.56
C GLN A 112 -14.97 -10.87 13.69
N GLY A 113 -15.46 -11.97 14.27
CA GLY A 113 -16.28 -12.95 13.56
C GLY A 113 -15.48 -14.00 12.77
N TYR A 114 -14.15 -14.01 12.90
CA TYR A 114 -13.27 -14.96 12.23
C TYR A 114 -12.58 -15.91 13.22
N GLU A 115 -12.11 -17.03 12.69
CA GLU A 115 -11.24 -17.99 13.37
C GLU A 115 -9.92 -18.10 12.61
N LEU A 116 -8.81 -18.17 13.35
CA LEU A 116 -7.49 -18.38 12.78
C LEU A 116 -7.34 -19.84 12.37
N ILE A 117 -7.19 -20.11 11.08
CA ILE A 117 -7.11 -21.47 10.51
C ILE A 117 -5.72 -21.84 10.01
N GLY A 118 -4.79 -20.88 10.01
CA GLY A 118 -3.42 -21.07 9.59
C GLY A 118 -2.57 -19.88 9.98
N LYS A 119 -1.39 -19.75 9.37
CA LYS A 119 -0.52 -18.61 9.65
C LYS A 119 -1.11 -17.37 9.00
N ASN A 120 -1.55 -16.39 9.79
CA ASN A 120 -2.14 -15.13 9.31
C ASN A 120 -3.39 -15.30 8.43
N THR A 121 -3.96 -16.50 8.34
CA THR A 121 -5.14 -16.83 7.53
C THR A 121 -6.33 -17.16 8.41
N TYR A 122 -7.49 -16.63 8.03
CA TYR A 122 -8.70 -16.66 8.83
C TYR A 122 -9.90 -17.06 7.99
N ALA A 123 -10.84 -17.79 8.59
CA ALA A 123 -12.13 -18.14 8.01
C ALA A 123 -13.28 -17.53 8.82
N GLY A 124 -14.33 -17.09 8.14
CA GLY A 124 -15.53 -16.58 8.79
C GLY A 124 -16.22 -17.68 9.61
N ARG A 125 -16.62 -17.37 10.86
CA ARG A 125 -17.29 -18.32 11.75
C ARG A 125 -18.73 -18.62 11.32
N THR A 126 -19.41 -17.62 10.78
CA THR A 126 -20.82 -17.70 10.34
C THR A 126 -20.94 -17.97 8.85
N ASP A 127 -20.02 -17.43 8.06
CA ASP A 127 -19.94 -17.65 6.62
C ASP A 127 -18.60 -18.30 6.27
N ALA A 128 -18.64 -19.61 6.07
CA ALA A 128 -17.46 -20.40 5.71
C ALA A 128 -16.93 -20.09 4.31
N GLY A 129 -17.54 -19.21 3.52
CA GLY A 129 -16.99 -18.67 2.28
C GLY A 129 -16.14 -17.41 2.48
N ASN A 130 -16.28 -16.71 3.61
CA ASN A 130 -15.52 -15.50 3.90
C ASN A 130 -14.10 -15.86 4.36
N ARG A 131 -13.13 -15.16 3.80
CA ARG A 131 -11.70 -15.36 4.02
C ARG A 131 -11.04 -14.04 4.31
N LEU A 132 -10.00 -14.14 5.12
CA LEU A 132 -9.23 -13.00 5.57
C LEU A 132 -7.77 -13.42 5.72
N ILE A 133 -6.87 -12.60 5.20
CA ILE A 133 -5.46 -12.60 5.54
C ILE A 133 -5.20 -11.32 6.32
N PHE A 134 -4.60 -11.45 7.50
CA PHE A 134 -4.16 -10.31 8.30
C PHE A 134 -2.75 -10.56 8.82
N HIS A 135 -1.82 -9.69 8.45
CA HIS A 135 -0.44 -9.77 8.93
C HIS A 135 0.15 -8.39 9.18
N THR A 136 1.19 -8.35 10.00
CA THR A 136 1.85 -7.13 10.42
C THR A 136 3.36 -7.27 10.35
N TYR A 137 4.07 -6.20 10.03
CA TYR A 137 5.53 -6.14 10.05
C TYR A 137 6.01 -4.74 10.44
N GLU A 138 7.16 -4.67 11.11
CA GLU A 138 7.77 -3.41 11.52
C GLU A 138 8.48 -2.73 10.35
N GLU A 139 8.21 -1.45 10.14
CA GLU A 139 8.83 -0.63 9.11
C GLU A 139 8.63 0.87 9.43
N PHE A 140 9.61 1.72 9.10
CA PHE A 140 9.59 3.19 9.31
C PHE A 140 9.13 3.66 10.71
N ASN A 141 9.75 3.11 11.75
CA ASN A 141 9.41 3.41 13.15
C ASN A 141 7.92 3.19 13.52
N GLY A 142 7.22 2.37 12.74
CA GLY A 142 5.85 1.96 12.98
C GLY A 142 5.61 0.51 12.56
N ILE A 143 4.33 0.17 12.40
CA ILE A 143 3.89 -1.16 12.00
C ILE A 143 3.02 -1.02 10.75
N CYS A 144 3.42 -1.69 9.68
CA CYS A 144 2.57 -1.90 8.53
C CYS A 144 1.64 -3.08 8.82
N ALA A 145 0.34 -2.88 8.61
CA ALA A 145 -0.68 -3.90 8.72
C ALA A 145 -1.34 -4.08 7.35
N GLU A 146 -1.36 -5.32 6.88
CA GLU A 146 -1.89 -5.70 5.58
C GLU A 146 -3.11 -6.58 5.77
N ILE A 147 -4.19 -6.22 5.09
CA ILE A 147 -5.49 -6.86 5.17
C ILE A 147 -5.89 -7.28 3.77
N SER A 148 -6.14 -8.57 3.54
CA SER A 148 -6.76 -9.05 2.30
C SER A 148 -8.02 -9.84 2.62
N THR A 149 -9.15 -9.53 2.00
CA THR A 149 -10.43 -10.16 2.33
C THR A 149 -11.41 -10.13 1.15
N ASN A 150 -12.34 -11.08 1.14
CA ASN A 150 -13.50 -11.08 0.25
C ASN A 150 -14.80 -10.64 0.97
N ASP A 151 -14.68 -10.15 2.21
CA ASP A 151 -15.80 -9.67 3.01
C ASP A 151 -15.79 -8.14 3.09
N VAL A 152 -16.74 -7.51 2.41
CA VAL A 152 -16.87 -6.04 2.37
C VAL A 152 -17.19 -5.47 3.76
N GLU A 153 -17.80 -6.24 4.67
CA GLU A 153 -18.04 -5.78 6.05
C GLU A 153 -16.74 -5.60 6.84
N VAL A 154 -15.71 -6.39 6.58
CA VAL A 154 -14.38 -6.15 7.16
C VAL A 154 -13.87 -4.79 6.69
N CYS A 155 -14.00 -4.47 5.40
CA CYS A 155 -13.55 -3.21 4.83
C CYS A 155 -14.27 -2.02 5.47
N ARG A 156 -15.60 -2.11 5.61
CA ARG A 156 -16.43 -1.07 6.27
C ARG A 156 -15.99 -0.82 7.72
N ARG A 157 -15.73 -1.89 8.48
CA ARG A 157 -15.25 -1.77 9.86
C ARG A 157 -13.89 -1.09 9.93
N VAL A 158 -12.97 -1.40 9.03
CA VAL A 158 -11.64 -0.77 8.95
C VAL A 158 -11.74 0.71 8.59
N ILE A 159 -12.56 1.07 7.61
CA ILE A 159 -12.82 2.48 7.25
C ILE A 159 -13.43 3.25 8.43
N ALA A 160 -14.37 2.64 9.15
CA ALA A 160 -15.02 3.25 10.30
C ALA A 160 -14.05 3.52 11.49
N MET A 161 -12.85 2.93 11.48
CA MET A 161 -11.83 3.24 12.49
C MET A 161 -11.18 4.61 12.31
N ASP A 162 -11.39 5.31 11.18
CA ASP A 162 -10.75 6.61 10.86
C ASP A 162 -9.23 6.57 11.10
N LEU A 163 -8.59 5.50 10.61
CA LEU A 163 -7.16 5.27 10.79
C LEU A 163 -6.36 6.40 10.14
N ARG A 164 -5.19 6.68 10.71
CA ARG A 164 -4.27 7.70 10.22
C ARG A 164 -2.87 7.11 10.23
N PRO A 165 -2.09 7.31 9.16
CA PRO A 165 -0.68 6.98 9.21
C PRO A 165 0.01 7.87 10.25
N PRO A 166 1.09 7.40 10.89
CA PRO A 166 1.94 8.29 11.67
C PRO A 166 2.44 9.42 10.76
N GLU A 167 2.67 10.59 11.33
CA GLU A 167 3.18 11.72 10.56
C GLU A 167 4.54 11.36 9.93
N PRO A 168 4.83 11.77 8.68
CA PRO A 168 6.08 11.41 8.02
C PRO A 168 7.34 11.80 8.80
N TRP A 169 7.34 12.93 9.51
CA TRP A 169 8.47 13.35 10.34
C TRP A 169 8.63 12.52 11.63
N VAL A 170 7.59 11.78 12.03
CA VAL A 170 7.65 10.79 13.12
C VAL A 170 8.14 9.46 12.57
N ALA A 171 7.69 9.06 11.37
CA ALA A 171 8.13 7.83 10.71
C ALA A 171 9.60 7.90 10.23
N PHE A 172 10.03 9.08 9.76
CA PHE A 172 11.36 9.38 9.22
C PHE A 172 12.03 10.53 9.99
N PRO A 173 12.35 10.37 11.28
CA PRO A 173 12.96 11.43 12.09
C PRO A 173 14.30 11.90 11.53
N GLU A 174 15.03 11.03 10.82
CA GLU A 174 16.29 11.34 10.16
C GLU A 174 16.15 12.33 8.99
N LEU A 175 14.93 12.57 8.50
CA LEU A 175 14.62 13.47 7.38
C LEU A 175 13.94 14.78 7.81
N ALA A 176 13.81 15.03 9.12
CA ALA A 176 13.06 16.18 9.66
C ALA A 176 13.47 17.54 9.06
N GLU A 177 14.76 17.72 8.73
CA GLU A 177 15.32 18.98 8.21
C GLU A 177 15.65 18.93 6.71
N THR A 178 15.62 17.75 6.09
CA THR A 178 16.12 17.52 4.73
C THR A 178 15.09 16.89 3.80
N ALA A 179 13.82 16.78 4.21
CA ALA A 179 12.74 16.14 3.43
C ALA A 179 12.62 16.66 1.98
N PHE A 180 13.08 17.88 1.70
CA PHE A 180 13.09 18.47 0.37
C PHE A 180 14.04 17.72 -0.60
N GLY A 181 13.48 16.94 -1.51
CA GLY A 181 14.21 16.20 -2.55
C GLY A 181 14.53 14.74 -2.22
N PHE A 182 14.06 14.22 -1.07
CA PHE A 182 14.39 12.88 -0.58
C PHE A 182 13.38 11.78 -0.91
N LEU A 183 12.25 12.09 -1.54
CA LEU A 183 11.34 11.08 -2.07
C LEU A 183 11.96 10.42 -3.31
N GLN A 184 13.00 9.63 -3.09
CA GLN A 184 13.61 8.76 -4.09
C GLN A 184 13.82 7.37 -3.51
N GLY A 185 13.64 6.35 -4.35
CA GLY A 185 13.79 4.96 -3.96
C GLY A 185 12.69 4.51 -3.02
N ASN A 186 13.04 3.86 -1.92
CA ASN A 186 12.04 3.20 -1.06
C ASN A 186 11.05 4.20 -0.44
N ILE A 187 11.47 5.39 -0.04
CA ILE A 187 10.58 6.35 0.65
C ILE A 187 9.47 6.84 -0.28
N GLU A 188 9.78 7.06 -1.56
CA GLU A 188 8.80 7.44 -2.57
C GLU A 188 7.70 6.39 -2.71
N TYR A 189 8.06 5.11 -2.67
CA TYR A 189 7.04 4.06 -2.69
C TYR A 189 6.08 4.18 -1.51
N TRP A 190 6.61 4.28 -0.30
CA TRP A 190 5.78 4.29 0.90
C TRP A 190 4.96 5.57 1.01
N TRP A 191 5.46 6.68 0.47
CA TRP A 191 4.70 7.90 0.25
C TRP A 191 3.40 7.63 -0.52
N TYR A 192 3.50 7.00 -1.69
CA TYR A 192 2.36 6.65 -2.53
C TYR A 192 1.44 5.58 -1.91
N VAL A 193 1.97 4.71 -1.05
CA VAL A 193 1.16 3.66 -0.42
C VAL A 193 0.38 4.16 0.80
N TYR A 194 0.99 4.97 1.66
CA TYR A 194 0.41 5.29 2.97
C TYR A 194 -0.01 6.75 3.13
N TRP A 195 0.82 7.69 2.69
CA TRP A 195 0.62 9.11 3.01
C TRP A 195 -0.16 9.86 1.94
N GLU A 196 0.10 9.61 0.64
CA GLU A 196 -0.68 10.22 -0.45
C GLU A 196 -2.17 9.83 -0.37
N PRO A 197 -2.56 8.54 -0.27
CA PRO A 197 -3.98 8.18 -0.22
C PRO A 197 -4.68 8.74 1.01
N TYR A 198 -3.97 8.84 2.15
CA TYR A 198 -4.49 9.47 3.35
C TYR A 198 -4.72 10.97 3.10
N TRP A 199 -3.72 11.68 2.58
CA TRP A 199 -3.81 13.11 2.31
C TRP A 199 -4.95 13.47 1.34
N GLU A 200 -5.09 12.70 0.26
CA GLU A 200 -6.16 12.88 -0.74
C GLU A 200 -7.56 12.63 -0.16
N SER A 201 -7.67 11.83 0.89
CA SER A 201 -8.93 11.60 1.59
C SER A 201 -9.35 12.75 2.50
N LEU A 202 -8.45 13.68 2.81
CA LEU A 202 -8.70 14.80 3.70
C LEU A 202 -9.28 16.01 2.96
N ASP A 203 -10.24 16.68 3.60
CA ASP A 203 -10.62 18.03 3.20
C ASP A 203 -9.52 19.05 3.56
N LYS A 204 -9.61 20.26 2.98
CA LYS A 204 -8.58 21.29 3.14
C LYS A 204 -8.33 21.65 4.61
N GLY A 205 -9.36 21.70 5.44
CA GLY A 205 -9.21 22.01 6.86
C GLY A 205 -8.44 20.93 7.62
N LYS A 206 -8.71 19.65 7.32
CA LYS A 206 -7.96 18.51 7.87
C LYS A 206 -6.53 18.43 7.36
N GLN A 207 -6.29 18.80 6.10
CA GLN A 207 -4.94 18.91 5.53
C GLN A 207 -4.11 19.97 6.27
N ASP A 208 -4.68 21.15 6.50
CA ASP A 208 -4.01 22.22 7.23
C ASP A 208 -3.74 21.82 8.69
N ALA A 209 -4.71 21.15 9.33
CA ALA A 209 -4.53 20.61 10.69
C ALA A 209 -3.44 19.52 10.76
N PHE A 210 -3.35 18.65 9.74
CA PHE A 210 -2.32 17.62 9.65
C PHE A 210 -0.91 18.22 9.54
N LEU A 211 -0.76 19.33 8.79
CA LEU A 211 0.53 20.02 8.62
C LEU A 211 0.90 20.98 9.76
N ALA A 212 0.01 21.25 10.72
CA ALA A 212 0.26 22.26 11.75
C ALA A 212 1.51 21.98 12.62
N GLY A 213 1.93 20.72 12.73
CA GLY A 213 3.15 20.30 13.43
C GLY A 213 4.36 20.05 12.53
N ALA A 214 4.23 20.23 11.22
CA ALA A 214 5.29 19.94 10.25
C ALA A 214 6.37 21.03 10.23
N THR A 215 7.62 20.64 10.07
CA THR A 215 8.72 21.58 9.74
C THR A 215 8.51 22.19 8.36
N ASP A 216 9.13 23.33 8.09
CA ASP A 216 9.09 23.97 6.77
C ASP A 216 9.52 23.02 5.65
N ALA A 217 10.49 22.13 5.91
CA ALA A 217 10.94 21.11 4.98
C ALA A 217 9.83 20.11 4.62
N TRP A 218 9.06 19.64 5.61
CA TRP A 218 7.94 18.74 5.38
C TRP A 218 6.74 19.45 4.75
N GLN A 219 6.45 20.69 5.13
CA GLN A 219 5.40 21.48 4.46
C GLN A 219 5.74 21.66 2.97
N ALA A 220 6.99 22.00 2.64
CA ALA A 220 7.45 22.11 1.26
C ALA A 220 7.40 20.77 0.52
N CYS A 221 7.69 19.65 1.20
CA CYS A 221 7.57 18.30 0.63
C CYS A 221 6.12 17.98 0.24
N PHE A 222 5.16 18.19 1.15
CA PHE A 222 3.73 18.00 0.88
C PHE A 222 3.27 18.90 -0.27
N TRP A 223 3.62 20.18 -0.26
CA TRP A 223 3.27 21.09 -1.34
C TRP A 223 3.80 20.64 -2.71
N ARG A 224 5.05 20.17 -2.77
CA ARG A 224 5.67 19.72 -4.02
C ARG A 224 5.05 18.44 -4.57
N HIS A 225 4.76 17.48 -3.71
CA HIS A 225 4.39 16.12 -4.13
C HIS A 225 2.89 15.87 -4.13
N LEU A 226 2.08 16.77 -3.58
CA LEU A 226 0.63 16.62 -3.47
C LEU A 226 -0.08 17.93 -3.84
N GLY A 227 -1.31 17.83 -4.37
CA GLY A 227 -2.13 18.98 -4.73
C GLY A 227 -1.51 19.89 -5.80
N GLU A 228 -1.78 21.20 -5.71
CA GLU A 228 -1.44 22.19 -6.73
C GLU A 228 0.06 22.27 -7.06
N GLY A 229 0.95 22.09 -6.08
CA GLY A 229 2.38 22.19 -6.34
C GLY A 229 2.90 21.05 -7.21
N ARG A 230 2.33 19.83 -7.09
CA ARG A 230 2.65 18.70 -7.98
C ARG A 230 2.36 19.05 -9.44
N GLU A 231 1.16 19.59 -9.71
CA GLU A 231 0.75 19.96 -11.07
C GLU A 231 1.69 20.98 -11.70
N ILE A 232 2.09 22.00 -10.92
CA ILE A 232 3.03 23.05 -11.34
C ILE A 232 4.40 22.44 -11.67
N PHE A 233 4.92 21.54 -10.82
CA PHE A 233 6.21 20.87 -11.08
C PHE A 233 6.17 19.95 -12.30
N GLU A 234 5.09 19.19 -12.48
CA GLU A 234 4.90 18.32 -13.65
C GLU A 234 4.78 19.15 -14.95
N GLU A 235 4.12 20.30 -14.92
CA GLU A 235 4.04 21.22 -16.06
C GLU A 235 5.41 21.85 -16.40
N MET A 236 6.15 22.29 -15.39
CA MET A 236 7.52 22.78 -15.59
C MET A 236 8.44 21.71 -16.18
N ALA A 237 8.33 20.46 -15.71
CA ALA A 237 9.11 19.33 -16.23
C ALA A 237 8.76 19.04 -17.70
N ARG A 238 7.47 18.99 -18.04
CA ARG A 238 6.99 18.82 -19.43
C ARG A 238 7.52 19.92 -20.34
N SER A 239 7.45 21.17 -19.91
CA SER A 239 7.92 22.33 -20.68
C SER A 239 9.42 22.26 -20.98
N ARG A 240 10.24 21.87 -19.98
CA ARG A 240 11.69 21.69 -20.15
C ARG A 240 12.05 20.54 -21.08
N SER A 241 11.33 19.42 -21.02
CA SER A 241 11.53 18.30 -21.95
C SER A 241 11.25 18.70 -23.39
N GLN A 242 10.16 19.42 -23.64
CA GLN A 242 9.79 19.91 -24.97
C GLN A 242 10.80 20.93 -25.52
N GLU A 243 11.42 21.74 -24.65
CA GLU A 243 12.47 22.67 -25.07
C GLU A 243 13.78 21.96 -25.40
N ALA A 244 14.12 20.89 -24.67
CA ALA A 244 15.29 20.05 -24.93
C ALA A 244 15.19 19.28 -26.26
N ASP A 245 14.00 18.75 -26.59
CA ASP A 245 13.76 18.03 -27.85
C ASP A 245 13.76 18.94 -29.10
N ARG A 246 13.70 20.26 -28.91
CA ARG A 246 13.74 21.26 -30.00
C ARG A 246 15.15 21.80 -30.29
N ARG A 247 16.16 21.43 -29.50
CA ARG A 247 17.56 21.86 -29.66
C ARG A 247 18.40 20.74 -30.26
#